data_AF-A0A4V1TXG5-F1
#
_entry.id   AF-A0A4V1TXG5-F1
#
_cell.length_a   1.000
_cell.length_b   1.000
_cell.length_c   1.000
_cell.angle_alpha   90.00
_cell.angle_beta   90.00
_cell.angle_gamma   90.00
#
_symmetry.space_group_name_H-M   'P 1'
#
loop_
_entity.id
_entity.type
_entity.pdbx_description
1 polymer ?
#
loop_
_entity_poly.entity_id
_entity_poly.type
_entity_poly.pdbx_seq_one_letter_code
_entity_poly.pdbx_strand_id
1 'polypeptide(L)'
;AVALRLRHDYLAITTFGIAVTIQLVANNAKALTGGPFGVQFIPKPMQAWLGTGLAWNLAYLALALLLLGITYLALEKLVRSPWGRVLRAIREDEDAAAALGKRAFLFRLQSFVIGSMLMGLGGAVYAHFVGYIAPEDFLPILTFQLWAMLIVGGSGNNRGAILGAFVVWIFWSGAGAMLRGWIPAAEQARAAALQVVLIGVLIAVMLVLRPRGLLGEEISVSRHAGEEPPR
;
A
#
# COMPACT_ATOMS: atom_id res chain seq x y z
N ALA A 1 -5.17 20.06 1.02
CA ALA A 1 -6.45 20.80 1.16
C ALA A 1 -7.12 21.08 -0.19
N VAL A 2 -6.38 21.47 -1.25
CA VAL A 2 -6.94 21.80 -2.58
C VAL A 2 -7.42 20.57 -3.37
N ALA A 3 -6.69 19.45 -3.33
CA ALA A 3 -7.04 18.24 -4.10
C ALA A 3 -8.39 17.61 -3.68
N LEU A 4 -8.77 17.72 -2.41
CA LEU A 4 -9.95 17.05 -1.83
C LEU A 4 -11.29 17.72 -2.15
N ARG A 5 -11.28 18.84 -2.90
CA ARG A 5 -12.50 19.59 -3.31
C ARG A 5 -12.89 19.36 -4.77
N LEU A 6 -12.14 18.56 -5.52
CA LEU A 6 -12.45 18.26 -6.92
C LEU A 6 -13.32 17.00 -7.05
N ARG A 7 -14.14 16.95 -8.12
CA ARG A 7 -14.87 15.74 -8.56
C ARG A 7 -13.90 14.55 -8.67
N HIS A 8 -14.35 13.34 -8.33
CA HIS A 8 -13.52 12.13 -8.15
C HIS A 8 -12.42 11.92 -9.22
N ASP A 9 -12.71 12.19 -10.49
CA ASP A 9 -11.76 12.01 -11.62
C ASP A 9 -10.57 12.99 -11.56
N TYR A 10 -10.82 14.23 -11.14
CA TYR A 10 -9.81 15.27 -11.03
C TYR A 10 -8.91 15.08 -9.81
N LEU A 11 -9.41 14.44 -8.75
CA LEU A 11 -8.62 14.10 -7.57
C LEU A 11 -7.46 13.17 -7.94
N ALA A 12 -7.72 12.14 -8.76
CA ALA A 12 -6.71 11.18 -9.19
C ALA A 12 -5.59 11.83 -10.02
N ILE A 13 -5.97 12.70 -10.98
CA ILE A 13 -5.01 13.44 -11.80
C ILE A 13 -4.17 14.38 -10.92
N THR A 14 -4.82 15.05 -9.96
CA THR A 14 -4.14 15.99 -9.05
C THR A 14 -3.16 15.27 -8.12
N THR A 15 -3.53 14.13 -7.54
CA THR A 15 -2.63 13.36 -6.67
C THR A 15 -1.45 12.79 -7.43
N PHE A 16 -1.65 12.34 -8.66
CA PHE A 16 -0.56 11.92 -9.55
C PHE A 16 0.39 13.08 -9.85
N GLY A 17 -0.14 14.24 -10.25
CA GLY A 17 0.67 15.43 -10.52
C GLY A 17 1.46 15.89 -9.28
N ILE A 18 0.85 15.85 -8.09
CA ILE A 18 1.54 16.14 -6.82
C ILE A 18 2.65 15.13 -6.57
N ALA A 19 2.41 13.82 -6.77
CA ALA A 19 3.42 12.79 -6.57
C ALA A 19 4.64 13.01 -7.48
N VAL A 20 4.42 13.28 -8.77
CA VAL A 20 5.50 13.60 -9.72
C VAL A 20 6.23 14.90 -9.35
N THR A 21 5.49 15.92 -8.90
CA THR A 21 6.10 17.18 -8.44
C THR A 21 6.99 16.95 -7.23
N ILE A 22 6.53 16.17 -6.24
CA ILE A 22 7.32 15.82 -5.05
C ILE A 22 8.57 15.04 -5.47
N GLN A 23 8.46 14.08 -6.39
CA GLN A 23 9.60 13.33 -6.91
C GLN A 23 10.61 14.26 -7.61
N LEU A 24 10.14 15.19 -8.44
CA LEU A 24 11.01 16.13 -9.15
C LEU A 24 11.70 17.10 -8.18
N VAL A 25 10.98 17.58 -7.16
CA VAL A 25 11.55 18.39 -6.09
C VAL A 25 12.60 17.59 -5.33
N ALA A 26 12.31 16.34 -4.97
CA ALA A 26 13.27 15.45 -4.30
C ALA A 26 14.50 15.17 -5.17
N ASN A 27 14.36 15.08 -6.49
CA ASN A 27 15.47 14.86 -7.40
C ASN A 27 16.34 16.13 -7.58
N ASN A 28 15.74 17.32 -7.51
CA ASN A 28 16.46 18.59 -7.63
C ASN A 28 17.02 19.09 -6.29
N ALA A 29 16.46 18.68 -5.15
CA ALA A 29 16.86 19.07 -3.81
C ALA A 29 18.15 18.36 -3.34
N LYS A 30 19.24 18.49 -4.12
CA LYS A 30 20.53 17.82 -3.90
C LYS A 30 21.07 17.95 -2.47
N ALA A 31 20.87 19.11 -1.83
CA ALA A 31 21.32 19.37 -0.47
C ALA A 31 20.64 18.50 0.60
N LEU A 32 19.41 18.04 0.36
CA LEU A 32 18.63 17.27 1.33
C LEU A 32 18.61 15.77 1.00
N THR A 33 18.46 15.43 -0.28
CA THR A 33 18.20 14.05 -0.74
C THR A 33 19.37 13.42 -1.47
N GLY A 34 20.43 14.18 -1.77
CA GLY A 34 21.49 13.74 -2.70
C GLY A 34 21.07 13.78 -4.17
N GLY A 35 19.84 14.19 -4.49
CA GLY A 35 19.30 14.25 -5.85
C GLY A 35 19.19 12.85 -6.47
N PRO A 36 19.66 12.64 -7.72
CA PRO A 36 19.60 11.32 -8.38
C PRO A 36 20.41 10.26 -7.64
N PHE A 37 21.48 10.66 -6.94
CA PHE A 37 22.32 9.74 -6.19
C PHE A 37 21.66 9.21 -4.93
N GLY A 38 20.58 9.83 -4.46
CA GLY A 38 19.86 9.42 -3.26
C GLY A 38 20.63 9.62 -1.95
N VAL A 39 20.03 9.17 -0.85
CA VAL A 39 20.64 9.17 0.48
C VAL A 39 21.27 7.81 0.71
N GLN A 40 22.60 7.81 0.85
CA GLN A 40 23.43 6.62 1.08
C GLN A 40 23.79 6.48 2.56
N PHE A 41 24.28 5.28 2.93
CA PHE A 41 24.79 4.97 4.27
C PHE A 41 23.75 5.16 5.39
N ILE A 42 22.50 4.82 5.11
CA ILE A 42 21.46 4.84 6.15
C ILE A 42 21.84 3.81 7.22
N PRO A 43 22.01 4.22 8.49
CA PRO A 43 22.44 3.32 9.55
C PRO A 43 21.48 2.14 9.67
N LYS A 44 21.99 0.91 9.58
CA LYS A 44 21.14 -0.26 9.76
C LYS A 44 21.02 -0.56 11.26
N PRO A 45 19.81 -0.57 11.82
CA PRO A 45 19.62 -0.83 13.24
C PRO A 45 20.16 -2.22 13.58
N MET A 46 20.73 -2.34 14.78
CA MET A 46 21.31 -3.57 15.32
C MET A 46 22.52 -4.15 14.56
N GLN A 47 22.99 -3.49 13.49
CA GLN A 47 24.15 -3.93 12.72
C GLN A 47 25.44 -3.94 13.56
N ALA A 48 25.58 -3.01 14.50
CA ALA A 48 26.74 -2.93 15.40
C ALA A 48 26.87 -4.15 16.33
N TRP A 49 25.77 -4.83 16.66
CA TRP A 49 25.76 -5.97 17.59
C TRP A 49 25.67 -7.32 16.87
N LEU A 50 24.92 -7.41 15.77
CA LEU A 50 24.68 -8.67 15.04
C LEU A 50 25.52 -8.82 13.75
N GLY A 51 26.29 -7.81 13.37
CA GLY A 51 27.01 -7.78 12.11
C GLY A 51 26.07 -7.69 10.89
N THR A 52 26.51 -8.18 9.73
CA THR A 52 25.78 -8.15 8.45
C THR A 52 25.34 -9.54 7.97
N GLY A 53 25.31 -10.53 8.86
CA GLY A 53 25.02 -11.92 8.53
C GLY A 53 23.53 -12.29 8.63
N LEU A 54 23.26 -13.60 8.56
CA LEU A 54 21.91 -14.18 8.71
C LEU A 54 21.21 -13.72 10.01
N ALA A 55 21.96 -13.61 11.11
CA ALA A 55 21.42 -13.18 12.39
C ALA A 55 20.82 -11.77 12.33
N TRP A 56 21.45 -10.84 11.61
CA TRP A 56 20.90 -9.51 11.38
C TRP A 56 19.64 -9.55 10.51
N ASN A 57 19.62 -10.34 9.44
CA ASN A 57 18.43 -10.50 8.60
C ASN A 57 17.23 -11.04 9.39
N LEU A 58 17.46 -12.05 10.25
CA LEU A 58 16.41 -12.62 11.09
C LEU A 58 15.94 -11.63 12.17
N ALA A 59 16.86 -10.90 12.80
CA ALA A 59 16.51 -9.87 13.78
C ALA A 59 15.70 -8.73 13.12
N TYR A 60 16.10 -8.29 11.93
CA TYR A 60 15.41 -7.27 11.17
C TYR A 60 14.03 -7.74 10.71
N LEU A 61 13.92 -9.01 10.25
CA LEU A 61 12.64 -9.62 9.92
C LEU A 61 11.72 -9.66 11.14
N ALA A 62 12.23 -10.05 12.31
CA ALA A 62 11.46 -10.04 13.55
C ALA A 62 10.97 -8.63 13.91
N LEU A 63 11.82 -7.60 13.75
CA LEU A 63 11.44 -6.20 13.94
C LEU A 63 10.34 -5.77 12.95
N ALA A 64 10.49 -6.10 11.67
CA ALA A 64 9.51 -5.77 10.64
C ALA A 64 8.16 -6.45 10.91
N LEU A 65 8.17 -7.73 11.31
CA LEU A 65 6.96 -8.48 11.69
C LEU A 65 6.33 -7.94 12.98
N LEU A 66 7.14 -7.50 13.94
CA LEU A 66 6.65 -6.85 15.15
C LEU A 66 5.93 -5.54 14.82
N LEU A 67 6.54 -4.68 14.01
CA LEU A 67 5.94 -3.43 13.57
C LEU A 67 4.66 -3.67 12.76
N LEU A 68 4.69 -4.63 11.83
CA LEU A 68 3.50 -5.06 11.08
C LEU A 68 2.38 -5.53 12.02
N GLY A 69 2.71 -6.36 13.02
CA GLY A 69 1.76 -6.84 14.02
C GLY A 69 1.14 -5.71 14.84
N ILE A 70 1.96 -4.76 15.31
CA ILE A 70 1.49 -3.59 16.05
C ILE A 70 0.56 -2.73 15.17
N THR A 71 0.98 -2.41 13.94
CA THR A 71 0.17 -1.64 12.99
C THR A 71 -1.14 -2.35 12.66
N TYR A 72 -1.09 -3.66 12.42
CA TYR A 72 -2.28 -4.47 12.14
C TYR A 72 -3.27 -4.43 13.31
N LEU A 73 -2.80 -4.67 14.54
CA LEU A 73 -3.65 -4.63 15.74
C LEU A 73 -4.23 -3.23 15.97
N ALA A 74 -3.44 -2.18 15.76
CA ALA A 74 -3.89 -0.80 15.87
C ALA A 74 -4.98 -0.46 14.85
N LEU A 75 -4.79 -0.84 13.59
CA LEU A 75 -5.77 -0.66 12.52
C LEU A 75 -7.04 -1.48 12.76
N GLU A 76 -6.91 -2.73 13.22
CA GLU A 76 -8.05 -3.58 13.51
C GLU A 76 -8.91 -3.00 14.65
N LYS A 77 -8.27 -2.50 15.71
CA LYS A 77 -8.95 -1.80 16.80
C LYS A 77 -9.62 -0.52 16.31
N LEU A 78 -8.95 0.23 15.43
CA LEU A 78 -9.47 1.48 14.90
C LEU A 78 -10.69 1.26 13.98
N VAL A 79 -10.65 0.25 13.11
CA VAL A 79 -11.76 -0.11 12.20
C VAL A 79 -12.98 -0.63 12.97
N ARG A 80 -12.77 -1.36 14.08
CA ARG A 80 -13.87 -1.84 14.95
C ARG A 80 -14.43 -0.76 15.87
N SER A 81 -13.74 0.36 16.01
CA SER A 81 -14.18 1.48 16.86
C SER A 81 -15.37 2.25 16.24
N PRO A 82 -16.03 3.16 16.99
CA PRO A 82 -17.05 4.05 16.43
C PRO A 82 -16.58 4.83 15.21
N TRP A 83 -15.28 5.15 15.12
CA TRP A 83 -14.70 5.85 13.98
C TRP A 83 -14.79 5.04 12.68
N GLY A 84 -14.44 3.74 12.74
CA GLY A 84 -14.53 2.85 11.58
C GLY A 84 -15.98 2.58 11.14
N ARG A 85 -16.93 2.53 12.09
CA ARG A 85 -18.37 2.42 11.76
C ARG A 85 -18.87 3.64 10.99
N VAL A 86 -18.42 4.84 11.35
CA VAL A 86 -18.78 6.06 10.61
C VAL A 86 -18.18 6.04 9.19
N LEU A 87 -16.95 5.54 9.02
CA LEU A 87 -16.36 5.38 7.69
C LEU A 87 -17.13 4.40 6.81
N ARG A 88 -17.61 3.29 7.38
CA ARG A 88 -18.48 2.35 6.67
C ARG A 88 -19.81 3.00 6.26
N ALA A 89 -20.44 3.74 7.18
CA ALA A 89 -21.66 4.49 6.86
C ALA A 89 -21.44 5.52 5.74
N ILE A 90 -20.34 6.29 5.78
CA ILE A 90 -19.99 7.24 4.70
C ILE A 90 -19.74 6.53 3.36
N ARG A 91 -19.22 5.30 3.39
CA ARG A 91 -18.98 4.50 2.18
C ARG A 91 -20.29 3.95 1.58
N GLU A 92 -21.27 3.63 2.42
CA GLU A 92 -22.59 3.15 1.99
C GLU A 92 -23.47 4.28 1.48
N ASP A 93 -23.62 5.36 2.26
CA ASP A 93 -24.41 6.54 1.91
C ASP A 93 -23.86 7.80 2.62
N GLU A 94 -23.21 8.67 1.84
CA GLU A 94 -22.62 9.91 2.34
C GLU A 94 -23.70 10.92 2.79
N ASP A 95 -24.83 10.98 2.09
CA ASP A 95 -25.91 11.94 2.38
C ASP A 95 -26.64 11.54 3.67
N ALA A 96 -26.89 10.25 3.88
CA ALA A 96 -27.46 9.73 5.13
C ALA A 96 -26.52 9.95 6.32
N ALA A 97 -25.21 9.74 6.14
CA ALA A 97 -24.23 10.03 7.18
C ALA A 97 -24.16 11.54 7.51
N ALA A 98 -24.31 12.40 6.50
CA ALA A 98 -24.35 13.84 6.65
C ALA A 98 -25.60 14.33 7.41
N ALA A 99 -26.76 13.72 7.17
CA ALA A 99 -28.00 13.98 7.91
C ALA A 99 -27.88 13.68 9.42
N LEU A 100 -27.04 12.71 9.79
CA LEU A 100 -26.68 12.38 11.18
C LEU A 100 -25.57 13.29 11.76
N GLY A 101 -25.25 14.40 11.08
CA GLY A 101 -24.26 15.39 11.50
C GLY A 101 -22.80 14.94 11.33
N LYS A 102 -22.54 13.87 10.56
CA LYS A 102 -21.16 13.40 10.30
C LYS A 102 -20.60 14.11 9.07
N ARG A 103 -19.46 14.79 9.24
CA ARG A 103 -18.77 15.47 8.13
C ARG A 103 -17.82 14.51 7.43
N ALA A 104 -18.23 13.96 6.29
CA ALA A 104 -17.43 13.00 5.52
C ALA A 104 -16.00 13.48 5.23
N PHE A 105 -15.82 14.79 4.96
CA PHE A 105 -14.52 15.42 4.75
C PHE A 105 -13.53 15.17 5.89
N LEU A 106 -13.95 15.31 7.16
CA LEU A 106 -13.04 15.16 8.31
C LEU A 106 -12.58 13.71 8.46
N PHE A 107 -13.49 12.76 8.28
CA PHE A 107 -13.16 11.34 8.36
C PHE A 107 -12.23 10.92 7.21
N ARG A 108 -12.47 11.39 5.98
CA ARG A 108 -11.57 11.16 4.84
C ARG A 108 -10.18 11.75 5.08
N LEU A 109 -10.09 12.96 5.61
CA LEU A 109 -8.81 13.60 5.96
C LEU A 109 -8.06 12.82 7.03
N GLN A 110 -8.75 12.37 8.08
CA GLN A 110 -8.15 11.55 9.14
C GLN A 110 -7.61 10.23 8.58
N SER A 111 -8.39 9.52 7.76
CA SER A 111 -7.95 8.29 7.09
C SER A 111 -6.72 8.54 6.21
N PHE A 112 -6.69 9.66 5.48
CA PHE A 112 -5.55 10.05 4.65
C PHE A 112 -4.28 10.30 5.48
N VAL A 113 -4.40 11.02 6.61
CA VAL A 113 -3.26 11.28 7.52
C VAL A 113 -2.74 9.98 8.12
N ILE A 114 -3.62 9.11 8.60
CA ILE A 114 -3.23 7.80 9.15
C ILE A 114 -2.53 6.95 8.09
N GLY A 115 -3.08 6.88 6.87
CA GLY A 115 -2.45 6.18 5.75
C GLY A 115 -1.06 6.73 5.42
N SER A 116 -0.91 8.06 5.41
CA SER A 116 0.37 8.72 5.15
C SER A 116 1.41 8.42 6.24
N MET A 117 1.00 8.41 7.52
CA MET A 117 1.87 8.03 8.63
C MET A 117 2.35 6.58 8.50
N LEU A 118 1.46 5.66 8.13
CA LEU A 118 1.81 4.25 7.93
C LEU A 118 2.71 4.03 6.71
N MET A 119 2.47 4.76 5.61
CA MET A 119 3.37 4.77 4.45
C MET A 119 4.77 5.27 4.82
N GLY A 120 4.86 6.35 5.62
CA GLY A 120 6.14 6.86 6.13
C GLY A 120 6.88 5.85 7.01
N LEU A 121 6.16 5.14 7.90
CA LEU A 121 6.73 4.06 8.70
C LEU A 121 7.26 2.91 7.82
N GLY A 122 6.48 2.47 6.83
CA GLY A 122 6.89 1.43 5.89
C GLY A 122 8.12 1.83 5.07
N GLY A 123 8.17 3.08 4.61
CA GLY A 123 9.33 3.65 3.92
C GLY A 123 10.57 3.72 4.81
N ALA A 124 10.41 4.07 6.09
CA ALA A 124 11.52 4.08 7.04
C ALA A 124 12.09 2.67 7.26
N VAL A 125 11.23 1.65 7.43
CA VAL A 125 11.66 0.24 7.53
C VAL A 125 12.37 -0.17 6.24
N TYR A 126 11.80 0.12 5.07
CA TYR A 126 12.45 -0.18 3.80
C TYR A 126 13.85 0.45 3.67
N ALA A 127 13.96 1.75 3.94
CA ALA A 127 15.21 2.51 3.81
C ALA A 127 16.33 1.99 4.72
N HIS A 128 16.01 1.62 5.97
CA HIS A 128 16.98 1.07 6.92
C HIS A 128 17.37 -0.37 6.60
N PHE A 129 16.49 -1.15 5.96
CA PHE A 129 16.83 -2.49 5.48
C PHE A 129 17.81 -2.44 4.31
N VAL A 130 17.48 -1.64 3.29
CA VAL A 130 18.30 -1.48 2.09
C VAL A 130 19.61 -0.75 2.42
N GLY A 131 19.56 0.29 3.26
CA GLY A 131 20.69 1.16 3.59
C GLY A 131 20.87 2.31 2.60
N TYR A 132 19.91 2.47 1.69
CA TYR A 132 19.93 3.40 0.57
C TYR A 132 18.50 3.73 0.17
N ILE A 133 18.28 4.97 -0.28
CA ILE A 133 17.00 5.40 -0.83
C ILE A 133 17.21 6.48 -1.90
N ALA A 134 16.62 6.29 -3.08
CA ALA A 134 16.65 7.27 -4.17
C ALA A 134 15.24 7.73 -4.56
N PRO A 135 15.09 8.97 -5.08
CA PRO A 135 13.81 9.40 -5.65
C PRO A 135 13.31 8.49 -6.78
N GLU A 136 14.22 7.82 -7.49
CA GLU A 136 13.91 6.89 -8.60
C GLU A 136 13.25 5.59 -8.12
N ASP A 137 13.41 5.22 -6.85
CA ASP A 137 12.76 4.04 -6.28
C ASP A 137 11.23 4.22 -6.13
N PHE A 138 10.76 5.48 -6.08
CA PHE A 138 9.36 5.84 -5.83
C PHE A 138 8.65 6.36 -7.08
N LEU A 139 8.95 5.73 -8.22
CA LEU A 139 8.24 6.01 -9.47
C LEU A 139 6.76 5.60 -9.36
N PRO A 140 5.86 6.21 -10.17
CA PRO A 140 4.44 5.89 -10.13
C PRO A 140 4.10 4.41 -10.34
N ILE A 141 4.98 3.65 -11.00
CA ILE A 141 4.87 2.20 -11.15
C ILE A 141 4.75 1.47 -9.79
N LEU A 142 5.46 1.94 -8.77
CA LEU A 142 5.36 1.39 -7.41
C LEU A 142 3.97 1.60 -6.82
N THR A 143 3.33 2.75 -7.07
CA THR A 143 1.95 2.99 -6.64
C THR A 143 1.00 2.00 -7.32
N PHE A 144 1.11 1.78 -8.63
CA PHE A 144 0.30 0.77 -9.32
C PHE A 144 0.54 -0.64 -8.78
N GLN A 145 1.77 -0.98 -8.43
CA GLN A 145 2.09 -2.27 -7.81
C GLN A 145 1.48 -2.43 -6.41
N LEU A 146 1.49 -1.38 -5.58
CA LEU A 146 0.80 -1.39 -4.28
C LEU A 146 -0.73 -1.49 -4.43
N TRP A 147 -1.30 -0.82 -5.45
CA TRP A 147 -2.71 -0.99 -5.81
C TRP A 147 -3.01 -2.41 -6.26
N ALA A 148 -2.12 -3.04 -7.03
CA ALA A 148 -2.24 -4.44 -7.42
C ALA A 148 -2.30 -5.35 -6.19
N MET A 149 -1.39 -5.16 -5.23
CA MET A 149 -1.39 -5.88 -3.96
C MET A 149 -2.74 -5.75 -3.25
N LEU A 150 -3.31 -4.55 -3.19
CA LEU A 150 -4.60 -4.31 -2.54
C LEU A 150 -5.77 -4.95 -3.31
N ILE A 151 -5.79 -4.87 -4.64
CA ILE A 151 -6.85 -5.45 -5.49
C ILE A 151 -6.85 -6.97 -5.38
N VAL A 152 -5.66 -7.59 -5.51
CA VAL A 152 -5.51 -9.04 -5.40
C VAL A 152 -5.88 -9.52 -3.99
N GLY A 153 -5.47 -8.80 -2.96
CA GLY A 153 -5.77 -9.14 -1.58
C GLY A 153 -7.23 -8.94 -1.17
N GLY A 154 -7.85 -7.86 -1.64
CA GLY A 154 -9.17 -7.37 -1.22
C GLY A 154 -9.04 -6.08 -0.41
N SER A 155 -9.72 -5.01 -0.85
CA SER A 155 -9.59 -3.65 -0.28
C SER A 155 -10.42 -3.39 0.99
N GLY A 156 -11.35 -4.28 1.33
CA GLY A 156 -12.27 -4.07 2.46
C GLY A 156 -11.82 -4.71 3.78
N ASN A 157 -10.65 -5.34 3.84
CA ASN A 157 -10.15 -5.94 5.08
C ASN A 157 -8.61 -5.90 5.18
N ASN A 158 -8.11 -5.65 6.39
CA ASN A 158 -6.66 -5.57 6.68
C ASN A 158 -5.95 -6.89 6.36
N ARG A 159 -6.60 -8.04 6.60
CA ARG A 159 -6.03 -9.36 6.29
C ARG A 159 -5.86 -9.58 4.79
N GLY A 160 -6.81 -9.09 4.00
CA GLY A 160 -6.75 -9.12 2.54
C GLY A 160 -5.56 -8.32 2.03
N ALA A 161 -5.39 -7.08 2.52
CA ALA A 161 -4.25 -6.24 2.16
C ALA A 161 -2.88 -6.92 2.42
N ILE A 162 -2.72 -7.57 3.58
CA ILE A 162 -1.48 -8.30 3.92
C ILE A 162 -1.28 -9.51 2.99
N LEU A 163 -2.31 -10.33 2.80
CA LEU A 163 -2.22 -11.50 1.91
C LEU A 163 -1.89 -11.10 0.47
N GLY A 164 -2.55 -10.06 -0.04
CA GLY A 164 -2.31 -9.53 -1.36
C GLY A 164 -0.89 -9.00 -1.54
N ALA A 165 -0.34 -8.32 -0.53
CA ALA A 165 1.06 -7.89 -0.52
C ALA A 165 2.02 -9.08 -0.65
N PHE A 166 1.83 -10.14 0.14
CA PHE A 166 2.67 -11.34 0.04
C PHE A 166 2.52 -12.06 -1.30
N VAL A 167 1.29 -12.29 -1.76
CA VAL A 167 1.01 -13.01 -3.01
C VAL A 167 1.62 -12.30 -4.21
N VAL A 168 1.35 -11.00 -4.35
CA VAL A 168 1.87 -10.22 -5.49
C VAL A 168 3.38 -10.05 -5.38
N TRP A 169 3.95 -9.88 -4.19
CA TRP A 169 5.40 -9.80 -4.03
C TRP A 169 6.11 -11.12 -4.36
N ILE A 170 5.58 -12.25 -3.91
CA ILE A 170 6.11 -13.59 -4.24
C ILE A 170 6.00 -13.83 -5.75
N PHE A 171 4.86 -13.49 -6.35
CA PHE A 171 4.67 -13.59 -7.79
C PHE A 171 5.67 -12.71 -8.54
N TRP A 172 5.83 -11.45 -8.14
CA TRP A 172 6.77 -10.51 -8.75
C TRP A 172 8.21 -11.02 -8.66
N SER A 173 8.67 -11.35 -7.45
CA SER A 173 10.04 -11.80 -7.21
C SER A 173 10.33 -13.14 -7.89
N GLY A 174 9.38 -14.08 -7.83
CA GLY A 174 9.45 -15.38 -8.47
C GLY A 174 9.45 -15.29 -9.99
N ALA A 175 8.57 -14.47 -10.57
CA ALA A 175 8.56 -14.20 -12.01
C ALA A 175 9.90 -13.60 -12.46
N GLY A 176 10.43 -12.64 -11.72
CA GLY A 176 11.75 -12.06 -12.01
C GLY A 176 12.89 -13.10 -11.93
N ALA A 177 12.88 -13.97 -10.93
CA ALA A 177 13.88 -15.03 -10.79
C ALA A 177 13.80 -16.06 -11.93
N MET A 178 12.59 -16.47 -12.30
CA MET A 178 12.34 -17.39 -13.41
C MET A 178 12.74 -16.76 -14.75
N LEU A 179 12.32 -15.52 -15.03
CA LEU A 179 12.69 -14.80 -16.25
C LEU A 179 14.20 -14.65 -16.39
N ARG A 180 14.93 -14.33 -15.30
CA ARG A 180 16.40 -14.25 -15.31
C ARG A 180 17.08 -15.58 -15.59
N GLY A 181 16.48 -16.70 -15.19
CA GLY A 181 17.03 -18.03 -15.46
C GLY A 181 16.85 -18.50 -16.90
N TRP A 182 15.82 -17.99 -17.59
CA TRP A 182 15.42 -18.45 -18.93
C TRP A 182 15.83 -17.49 -20.05
N ILE A 183 16.04 -16.20 -19.74
CA ILE A 183 16.39 -15.16 -20.70
C ILE A 183 17.91 -14.91 -20.67
N PRO A 184 18.61 -14.94 -21.82
CA PRO A 184 20.04 -14.63 -21.91
C PRO A 184 20.38 -13.25 -21.32
N ALA A 185 21.58 -13.12 -20.75
CA ALA A 185 22.03 -11.89 -20.07
C ALA A 185 21.94 -10.62 -20.94
N ALA A 186 22.09 -10.77 -22.26
CA ALA A 186 22.00 -9.67 -23.22
C ALA A 186 20.60 -9.03 -23.31
N GLU A 187 19.53 -9.74 -22.93
CA GLU A 187 18.15 -9.26 -23.02
C GLU A 187 17.48 -9.02 -21.65
N GLN A 188 18.26 -8.90 -20.57
CA GLN A 188 17.69 -8.69 -19.22
C GLN A 188 16.83 -7.42 -19.10
N ALA A 189 17.09 -6.39 -19.92
CA ALA A 189 16.22 -5.22 -19.98
C ALA A 189 14.79 -5.57 -20.44
N ARG A 190 14.63 -6.52 -21.39
CA ARG A 190 13.31 -7.01 -21.81
C ARG A 190 12.66 -7.89 -20.73
N ALA A 191 13.46 -8.65 -19.98
CA ALA A 191 12.98 -9.44 -18.85
C ALA A 191 12.30 -8.56 -17.78
N ALA A 192 12.87 -7.39 -17.47
CA ALA A 192 12.27 -6.44 -16.53
C ALA A 192 10.91 -5.88 -17.03
N ALA A 193 10.81 -5.55 -18.32
CA ALA A 193 9.56 -5.11 -18.92
C ALA A 193 8.49 -6.21 -18.92
N LEU A 194 8.87 -7.45 -19.22
CA LEU A 194 7.98 -8.62 -19.14
C LEU A 194 7.46 -8.84 -17.72
N GLN A 195 8.32 -8.65 -16.71
CA GLN A 195 7.92 -8.75 -15.30
C GLN A 195 6.79 -7.75 -14.95
N VAL A 196 6.89 -6.51 -15.44
CA VAL A 196 5.82 -5.49 -15.30
C VAL A 196 4.52 -5.94 -15.98
N VAL A 197 4.62 -6.45 -17.22
CA VAL A 197 3.44 -6.96 -17.96
C VAL A 197 2.77 -8.10 -17.20
N LEU A 198 3.54 -9.00 -16.57
CA LEU A 198 2.99 -10.09 -15.77
C LEU A 198 2.18 -9.60 -14.56
N ILE A 199 2.53 -8.48 -13.93
CA ILE A 199 1.67 -7.86 -12.91
C ILE A 199 0.36 -7.38 -13.54
N GLY A 200 0.41 -6.71 -14.69
CA GLY A 200 -0.80 -6.25 -15.38
C GLY A 200 -1.74 -7.41 -15.71
N VAL A 201 -1.19 -8.51 -16.20
CA VAL A 201 -1.94 -9.76 -16.45
C VAL A 201 -2.48 -10.34 -15.15
N LEU A 202 -1.70 -10.40 -14.07
CA LEU A 202 -2.15 -10.90 -12.77
C LEU A 202 -3.35 -10.10 -12.26
N ILE A 203 -3.32 -8.77 -12.37
CA ILE A 203 -4.44 -7.89 -11.99
C ILE A 203 -5.66 -8.20 -12.85
N ALA A 204 -5.50 -8.26 -14.19
CA ALA A 204 -6.61 -8.54 -15.09
C ALA A 204 -7.26 -9.90 -14.79
N VAL A 205 -6.46 -10.94 -14.58
CA VAL A 205 -6.92 -12.28 -14.20
C VAL A 205 -7.65 -12.24 -12.85
N MET A 206 -7.11 -11.55 -11.85
CA MET A 206 -7.74 -11.46 -10.53
C MET A 206 -9.06 -10.67 -10.57
N LEU A 207 -9.15 -9.61 -11.38
CA LEU A 207 -10.39 -8.87 -11.58
C LEU A 207 -11.48 -9.73 -12.23
N VAL A 208 -11.11 -10.62 -13.16
CA VAL A 208 -12.04 -11.54 -13.83
C VAL A 208 -12.46 -12.69 -12.91
N LEU A 209 -11.51 -13.31 -12.20
CA LEU A 209 -11.77 -14.54 -11.43
C LEU A 209 -12.27 -14.26 -10.00
N ARG A 210 -11.82 -13.18 -9.37
CA ARG A 210 -12.07 -12.85 -7.96
C ARG A 210 -12.24 -11.33 -7.80
N PRO A 211 -13.36 -10.73 -8.26
CA PRO A 211 -13.59 -9.28 -8.20
C PRO A 211 -13.62 -8.69 -6.77
N ARG A 212 -13.78 -9.53 -5.75
CA ARG A 212 -13.70 -9.13 -4.32
C ARG A 212 -12.30 -9.29 -3.70
N GLY A 213 -11.31 -9.73 -4.49
CA GLY A 213 -9.99 -10.14 -3.99
C GLY A 213 -10.00 -11.53 -3.36
N LEU A 214 -8.84 -11.97 -2.88
CA LEU A 214 -8.65 -13.28 -2.22
C LEU A 214 -9.38 -13.39 -0.88
N LEU A 215 -9.41 -12.31 -0.10
CA LEU A 215 -10.12 -12.22 1.18
C LEU A 215 -11.02 -10.99 1.19
N GLY A 216 -12.12 -11.07 0.44
CA GLY A 216 -13.14 -10.02 0.38
C GLY A 216 -13.78 -9.73 1.73
N GLU A 217 -14.25 -8.49 1.90
CA GLU A 217 -14.97 -8.06 3.11
C GLU A 217 -16.32 -8.78 3.23
N GLU A 218 -16.55 -9.44 4.36
CA GLU A 218 -17.87 -9.95 4.72
C GLU A 218 -18.76 -8.77 5.10
N ILE A 219 -19.81 -8.54 4.31
CA ILE A 219 -20.84 -7.56 4.63
C ILE A 219 -21.64 -8.12 5.81
N SER A 220 -21.36 -7.67 7.04
CA SER A 220 -22.19 -8.03 8.19
C SER A 220 -23.47 -7.21 8.13
N VAL A 221 -24.48 -7.72 7.41
CA VAL A 221 -25.84 -7.21 7.53
C VAL A 221 -26.28 -7.48 8.98
N SER A 222 -26.79 -6.45 9.65
CA SER A 222 -27.34 -6.56 11.00
C SER A 222 -28.27 -7.78 11.07
N ARG A 223 -28.08 -8.66 12.07
CA ARG A 223 -28.96 -9.82 12.33
C ARG A 223 -30.44 -9.43 12.54
N HIS A 224 -30.76 -8.14 12.66
CA HIS A 224 -32.10 -7.61 12.89
C HIS A 224 -32.81 -7.08 11.64
N ALA A 225 -32.21 -7.18 10.44
CA ALA A 225 -32.83 -6.71 9.19
C ALA A 225 -33.72 -7.78 8.51
N GLY A 226 -34.16 -8.81 9.24
CA GLY A 226 -34.74 -10.04 8.68
C GLY A 226 -36.13 -10.44 9.16
N GLU A 227 -36.93 -9.53 9.71
CA GLU A 227 -38.33 -9.82 10.03
C GLU A 227 -39.23 -8.73 9.46
N GLU A 228 -39.53 -8.82 8.15
CA GLU A 228 -40.76 -8.23 7.63
C GLU A 228 -41.94 -9.10 8.11
N PRO A 229 -42.97 -8.52 8.75
CA PRO A 229 -44.15 -9.30 9.14
C PRO A 229 -44.92 -9.73 7.87
N PRO A 230 -45.39 -10.99 7.80
CA PRO A 230 -46.24 -11.44 6.70
C PRO A 230 -47.55 -10.63 6.69
N ARG A 231 -47.93 -10.17 5.50
CA ARG A 231 -49.21 -9.49 5.22
C ARG A 231 -50.38 -10.46 5.33
#